data_AF-A0A4Y7J6D1-F1
#
_entry.id   AF-A0A4Y7J6D1-F1
#
_cell.length_a   1.000
_cell.length_b   1.000
_cell.length_c   1.000
_cell.angle_alpha   90.00
_cell.angle_beta   90.00
_cell.angle_gamma   90.00
#
_symmetry.space_group_name_H-M   'P 1'
#
loop_
_entity.id
_entity.type
_entity.pdbx_description
1 polymer ?
#
loop_
_entity_poly.entity_id
_entity_poly.type
_entity_poly.pdbx_seq_one_letter_code
_entity_poly.pdbx_strand_id
1 'polypeptide(L)'
;MISALAQHGIGEEAIDLFLDMLKAGVKPDKTTLVVLLNACSHSGLLDIGIEIFEAMTVDYDIVADQDHYAWLIDLLGRAGRLDIESQLQKMPCKPNTRISNSVLRACKVHRNVELGRKAVKHLLELEPQDSAAFVLLANLYASVGTLESLEKVWELMNRRRVKNERAVSWVEIESTVHTFTVSGHSHFLEKEIFLVFQRLSGQIEDELFGKWQTP
;
A
#
# COMPACT_ATOMS: atom_id res chain seq x y z
N MET A 1 19.37 18.98 -4.45
CA MET A 1 18.27 19.59 -5.24
C MET A 1 17.36 18.51 -5.82
N ILE A 2 17.87 17.55 -6.60
CA ILE A 2 17.06 16.41 -7.12
C ILE A 2 16.23 15.73 -6.02
N SER A 3 16.84 15.42 -4.86
CA SER A 3 16.12 14.80 -3.74
C SER A 3 14.97 15.63 -3.17
N ALA A 4 15.11 16.95 -3.15
CA ALA A 4 14.04 17.83 -2.66
C ALA A 4 12.86 17.83 -3.63
N LEU A 5 13.12 17.93 -4.93
CA LEU A 5 12.08 17.87 -5.97
C LEU A 5 11.34 16.52 -5.93
N ALA A 6 12.07 15.42 -5.80
CA ALA A 6 11.49 14.08 -5.65
C ALA A 6 10.55 13.97 -4.44
N GLN A 7 10.94 14.53 -3.29
CA GLN A 7 10.11 14.53 -2.07
C GLN A 7 8.84 15.36 -2.21
N HIS A 8 8.85 16.40 -3.04
CA HIS A 8 7.69 17.24 -3.34
C HIS A 8 6.85 16.74 -4.51
N GLY A 9 7.18 15.57 -5.09
CA GLY A 9 6.43 14.99 -6.21
C GLY A 9 6.64 15.71 -7.53
N ILE A 10 7.71 16.51 -7.64
CA ILE A 10 8.06 17.29 -8.83
C ILE A 10 9.06 16.49 -9.66
N GLY A 11 8.59 15.37 -10.21
CA GLY A 11 9.42 14.38 -10.88
C GLY A 11 10.05 14.89 -12.17
N GLU A 12 9.34 15.65 -12.99
CA GLU A 12 9.86 16.17 -14.26
C GLU A 12 11.08 17.08 -14.04
N GLU A 13 10.99 18.02 -13.11
CA GLU A 13 12.14 18.89 -12.78
C GLU A 13 13.31 18.12 -12.16
N ALA A 14 13.02 17.04 -11.40
CA ALA A 14 14.07 16.17 -10.88
C ALA A 14 14.83 15.45 -12.01
N ILE A 15 14.12 15.08 -13.09
CA ILE A 15 14.70 14.49 -14.30
C ILE A 15 15.51 15.52 -15.08
N ASP A 16 15.00 16.75 -15.24
CA ASP A 16 15.73 17.82 -15.91
C ASP A 16 17.07 18.11 -15.23
N LEU A 17 17.07 18.20 -13.89
CA LEU A 17 18.31 18.37 -13.12
C LEU A 17 19.26 17.18 -13.24
N PHE A 18 18.73 15.96 -13.37
CA PHE A 18 19.55 14.79 -13.64
C PHE A 18 20.20 14.85 -15.03
N LEU A 19 19.46 15.26 -16.06
CA LEU A 19 20.00 15.44 -17.40
C LEU A 19 21.09 16.52 -17.42
N ASP A 20 20.91 17.61 -16.67
CA ASP A 20 21.93 18.66 -16.55
C ASP A 20 23.17 18.19 -15.78
N MET A 21 22.98 17.36 -14.74
CA MET A 21 24.08 16.67 -14.05
C MET A 21 24.91 15.81 -15.00
N LEU A 22 24.26 15.05 -15.88
CA LEU A 22 24.94 14.24 -16.91
C LEU A 22 25.67 15.10 -17.94
N LYS A 23 25.05 16.19 -18.44
CA LYS A 23 25.70 17.15 -19.36
C LYS A 23 26.93 17.80 -18.75
N ALA A 24 26.93 18.03 -17.44
CA ALA A 24 28.08 18.54 -16.69
C ALA A 24 29.17 17.48 -16.47
N GLY A 25 29.01 16.24 -16.96
CA GLY A 25 29.97 15.15 -16.83
C GLY A 25 29.96 14.50 -15.45
N VAL A 26 28.96 14.78 -14.61
CA VAL A 26 28.84 14.20 -13.27
C VAL A 26 28.07 12.90 -13.35
N LYS A 27 28.68 11.80 -12.90
CA LYS A 27 28.06 10.48 -12.93
C LYS A 27 27.10 10.29 -11.76
N PRO A 28 25.94 9.65 -11.97
CA PRO A 28 25.05 9.27 -10.87
C PRO A 28 25.68 8.18 -10.03
N ASP A 29 25.33 8.18 -8.75
CA ASP A 29 25.58 7.08 -7.83
C ASP A 29 24.27 6.36 -7.48
N LYS A 30 24.38 5.32 -6.64
CA LYS A 30 23.23 4.55 -6.15
C LYS A 30 22.14 5.43 -5.56
N THR A 31 22.52 6.39 -4.71
CA THR A 31 21.56 7.24 -4.03
C THR A 31 20.82 8.15 -5.00
N THR A 32 21.52 8.68 -6.00
CA THR A 32 20.94 9.50 -7.06
C THR A 32 19.85 8.73 -7.81
N LEU A 33 20.12 7.48 -8.17
CA LEU A 33 19.17 6.64 -8.92
C LEU A 33 17.97 6.21 -8.06
N VAL A 34 18.17 5.89 -6.77
CA VAL A 34 17.06 5.67 -5.82
C VAL A 34 16.13 6.89 -5.75
N VAL A 35 16.71 8.09 -5.67
CA VAL A 35 15.96 9.34 -5.59
C VAL A 35 15.17 9.59 -6.88
N LEU A 36 15.74 9.28 -8.04
CA LEU A 36 15.05 9.45 -9.32
C LEU A 36 13.91 8.45 -9.49
N LEU A 37 14.13 7.18 -9.15
CA LEU A 37 13.06 6.17 -9.16
C LEU A 37 11.90 6.54 -8.23
N ASN A 38 12.23 7.08 -7.05
CA ASN A 38 11.24 7.64 -6.14
C ASN A 38 10.44 8.78 -6.81
N ALA A 39 11.13 9.74 -7.43
CA ALA A 39 10.49 10.86 -8.13
C ALA A 39 9.54 10.36 -9.23
N CYS A 40 10.00 9.43 -10.08
CA CYS A 40 9.19 8.81 -11.11
C CYS A 40 7.96 8.10 -10.54
N SER A 41 8.12 7.37 -9.43
CA SER A 41 7.01 6.66 -8.76
C SER A 41 5.92 7.61 -8.27
N HIS A 42 6.29 8.73 -7.65
CA HIS A 42 5.34 9.70 -7.14
C HIS A 42 4.69 10.55 -8.23
N SER A 43 5.40 10.83 -9.31
CA SER A 43 4.92 11.64 -10.44
C SER A 43 4.29 10.82 -11.57
N GLY A 44 4.25 9.49 -11.45
CA GLY A 44 3.65 8.61 -12.46
C GLY A 44 4.45 8.50 -13.77
N LEU A 45 5.74 8.82 -13.74
CA LEU A 45 6.63 8.77 -14.91
C LEU A 45 7.13 7.34 -15.14
N LEU A 46 6.22 6.47 -15.60
CA LEU A 46 6.47 5.03 -15.76
C LEU A 46 7.64 4.73 -16.69
N ASP A 47 7.57 5.22 -17.92
CA ASP A 47 8.53 4.86 -18.97
C ASP A 47 9.93 5.34 -18.60
N ILE A 48 10.04 6.60 -18.14
CA ILE A 48 11.29 7.19 -17.65
C ILE A 48 11.85 6.40 -16.47
N GLY A 49 11.00 5.99 -15.51
CA GLY A 49 11.46 5.22 -14.35
C GLY A 49 12.00 3.84 -14.72
N ILE A 50 11.42 3.19 -15.74
CA ILE A 50 11.93 1.93 -16.28
C ILE A 50 13.28 2.15 -16.97
N GLU A 51 13.39 3.18 -17.84
CA GLU A 51 14.63 3.54 -18.51
C GLU A 51 15.77 3.80 -17.51
N ILE A 52 15.49 4.56 -16.45
CA ILE A 52 16.47 4.83 -15.37
C ILE A 52 16.90 3.55 -14.66
N PHE A 53 15.95 2.65 -14.38
CA PHE A 53 16.26 1.38 -13.72
C PHE A 53 17.14 0.47 -14.61
N GLU A 54 16.90 0.45 -15.92
CA GLU A 54 17.68 -0.34 -16.87
C GLU A 54 19.08 0.27 -17.11
N ALA A 55 19.14 1.58 -17.32
CA ALA A 55 20.38 2.34 -17.50
C ALA A 55 21.33 2.20 -16.30
N MET A 56 20.81 2.00 -15.09
CA MET A 56 21.60 1.76 -13.88
C MET A 56 22.65 0.66 -14.06
N THR A 57 22.26 -0.48 -14.63
CA THR A 57 23.19 -1.61 -14.83
C THR A 57 23.96 -1.46 -16.14
N VAL A 58 23.31 -1.01 -17.22
CA VAL A 58 23.90 -0.98 -18.56
C VAL A 58 24.90 0.17 -18.73
N ASP A 59 24.56 1.37 -18.26
CA ASP A 59 25.30 2.60 -18.54
C ASP A 59 26.18 3.04 -17.36
N TYR A 60 25.76 2.74 -16.14
CA TYR A 60 26.41 3.22 -14.92
C TYR A 60 27.15 2.12 -14.12
N ASP A 61 27.04 0.85 -14.53
CA ASP A 61 27.64 -0.32 -13.85
C ASP A 61 27.24 -0.40 -12.35
N ILE A 62 26.00 0.01 -12.05
CA ILE A 62 25.43 -0.02 -10.71
C ILE A 62 24.48 -1.22 -10.62
N VAL A 63 24.73 -2.10 -9.65
CA VAL A 63 23.84 -3.23 -9.36
C VAL A 63 22.67 -2.77 -8.50
N ALA A 64 21.45 -3.08 -8.95
CA ALA A 64 20.21 -2.83 -8.23
C ALA A 64 20.19 -3.55 -6.88
N ASP A 65 19.91 -2.80 -5.81
CA ASP A 65 19.63 -3.36 -4.48
C ASP A 65 18.14 -3.27 -4.12
N GLN A 66 17.81 -3.64 -2.89
CA GLN A 66 16.42 -3.67 -2.43
C GLN A 66 15.72 -2.32 -2.46
N ASP A 67 16.44 -1.19 -2.31
CA ASP A 67 15.81 0.14 -2.35
C ASP A 67 15.44 0.55 -3.77
N HIS A 68 16.29 0.20 -4.75
CA HIS A 68 15.98 0.40 -6.16
C HIS A 68 14.75 -0.42 -6.58
N TYR A 69 14.71 -1.71 -6.19
CA TYR A 69 13.56 -2.57 -6.45
C TYR A 69 12.29 -2.08 -5.73
N ALA A 70 12.39 -1.57 -4.51
CA ALA A 70 11.23 -1.05 -3.78
C ALA A 70 10.52 0.06 -4.55
N TRP A 71 11.27 0.99 -5.14
CA TRP A 71 10.70 2.07 -5.94
C TRP A 71 10.22 1.60 -7.32
N LEU A 72 10.95 0.68 -7.97
CA LEU A 72 10.48 0.08 -9.23
C LEU A 72 9.14 -0.62 -9.03
N ILE A 73 9.01 -1.47 -8.02
CA ILE A 73 7.75 -2.17 -7.73
C ILE A 73 6.64 -1.19 -7.34
N ASP A 74 6.95 -0.13 -6.58
CA ASP A 74 5.96 0.90 -6.25
C ASP A 74 5.46 1.62 -7.51
N LEU A 75 6.36 1.96 -8.44
CA LEU A 75 6.06 2.59 -9.72
C LEU A 75 5.17 1.69 -10.59
N LEU A 76 5.58 0.44 -10.82
CA LEU A 76 4.81 -0.55 -11.59
C LEU A 76 3.43 -0.78 -10.98
N GLY A 77 3.38 -0.86 -9.64
CA GLY A 77 2.17 -1.07 -8.88
C GLY A 77 1.16 0.07 -9.00
N ARG A 78 1.64 1.32 -8.95
CA ARG A 78 0.78 2.50 -9.20
C ARG A 78 0.25 2.52 -10.62
N ALA A 79 1.08 2.16 -11.59
CA ALA A 79 0.74 2.17 -13.01
C ALA A 79 -0.15 0.99 -13.46
N GLY A 80 -0.41 0.01 -12.60
CA GLY A 80 -1.22 -1.16 -12.98
C GLY A 80 -0.54 -2.17 -13.86
N ARG A 81 0.78 -2.20 -13.79
CA ARG A 81 1.58 -3.17 -14.53
C ARG A 81 1.67 -4.48 -13.74
N LEU A 82 1.42 -5.59 -14.43
CA LEU A 82 1.44 -6.95 -13.85
C LEU A 82 2.82 -7.62 -13.94
N ASP A 83 3.80 -6.93 -14.50
CA ASP A 83 5.20 -7.35 -14.62
C ASP A 83 5.94 -7.40 -13.26
N ILE A 84 5.32 -6.95 -12.17
CA ILE A 84 5.84 -7.04 -10.80
C ILE A 84 6.42 -8.42 -10.50
N GLU A 85 5.71 -9.51 -10.80
CA GLU A 85 6.18 -10.86 -10.46
C GLU A 85 7.47 -11.23 -11.20
N SER A 86 7.62 -10.81 -12.46
CA SER A 86 8.84 -11.01 -13.24
C SER A 86 10.02 -10.21 -12.70
N GLN A 87 9.78 -9.00 -12.19
CA GLN A 87 10.83 -8.15 -11.61
C GLN A 87 11.28 -8.69 -10.25
N LEU A 88 10.35 -9.22 -9.44
CA LEU A 88 10.69 -9.89 -8.18
C LEU A 88 11.59 -11.12 -8.39
N GLN A 89 11.42 -11.85 -9.48
CA GLN A 89 12.28 -13.00 -9.81
C GLN A 89 13.72 -12.61 -10.20
N LYS A 90 13.91 -11.40 -10.74
CA LYS A 90 15.23 -10.87 -11.11
C LYS A 90 16.02 -10.37 -9.91
N MET A 91 15.37 -10.21 -8.75
CA MET A 91 16.04 -9.68 -7.56
C MET A 91 17.19 -10.59 -7.10
N PRO A 92 18.33 -10.02 -6.68
CA PRO A 92 19.46 -10.80 -6.17
C PRO A 92 19.20 -11.40 -4.78
N CYS A 93 18.11 -11.02 -4.12
CA CYS A 93 17.75 -11.45 -2.78
C CYS A 93 16.23 -11.47 -2.60
N LYS A 94 15.76 -12.12 -1.53
CA LYS A 94 14.33 -12.15 -1.19
C LYS A 94 13.83 -10.72 -0.90
N PRO A 95 12.58 -10.38 -1.28
CA PRO A 95 11.98 -9.08 -0.96
C PRO A 95 12.01 -8.78 0.54
N ASN A 96 12.15 -7.52 0.93
CA ASN A 96 11.98 -7.11 2.32
C ASN A 96 10.54 -6.63 2.57
N THR A 97 10.27 -6.24 3.81
CA THR A 97 8.97 -5.70 4.26
C THR A 97 8.48 -4.57 3.35
N ARG A 98 9.37 -3.67 2.93
CA ARG A 98 9.03 -2.52 2.09
C ARG A 98 8.55 -2.95 0.71
N ILE A 99 9.28 -3.84 0.04
CA ILE A 99 8.90 -4.35 -1.28
C ILE A 99 7.59 -5.13 -1.19
N SER A 100 7.42 -6.01 -0.21
CA SER A 100 6.17 -6.76 -0.03
C SER A 100 4.97 -5.85 0.23
N ASN A 101 5.15 -4.76 0.97
CA ASN A 101 4.11 -3.74 1.14
C ASN A 101 3.77 -3.03 -0.18
N SER A 102 4.76 -2.69 -1.00
CA SER A 102 4.53 -2.11 -2.34
C SER A 102 3.76 -3.07 -3.25
N VAL A 103 4.12 -4.36 -3.27
CA VAL A 103 3.38 -5.40 -4.00
C VAL A 103 1.94 -5.49 -3.52
N LEU A 104 1.70 -5.49 -2.20
CA LEU A 104 0.35 -5.57 -1.64
C LEU A 104 -0.50 -4.38 -2.02
N ARG A 105 0.07 -3.18 -1.97
CA ARG A 105 -0.61 -1.96 -2.38
C ARG A 105 -1.03 -2.04 -3.85
N ALA A 106 -0.13 -2.51 -4.72
CA ALA A 106 -0.44 -2.78 -6.12
C ALA A 106 -1.57 -3.81 -6.27
N CYS A 107 -1.47 -4.94 -5.56
CA CYS A 107 -2.46 -6.01 -5.62
C CYS A 107 -3.85 -5.56 -5.17
N LYS A 108 -3.94 -4.67 -4.17
CA LYS A 108 -5.20 -4.07 -3.73
C LYS A 108 -5.83 -3.21 -4.83
N VAL A 109 -5.03 -2.38 -5.51
CA VAL A 109 -5.54 -1.51 -6.59
C VAL A 109 -6.01 -2.33 -7.78
N HIS A 110 -5.25 -3.37 -8.16
CA HIS A 110 -5.51 -4.18 -9.36
C HIS A 110 -6.25 -5.49 -9.09
N ARG A 111 -6.69 -5.70 -7.84
CA ARG A 111 -7.43 -6.89 -7.37
C ARG A 111 -6.71 -8.22 -7.66
N ASN A 112 -5.37 -8.21 -7.66
CA ASN A 112 -4.57 -9.42 -7.85
C ASN A 112 -4.38 -10.17 -6.51
N VAL A 113 -5.37 -10.98 -6.14
CA VAL A 113 -5.40 -11.70 -4.86
C VAL A 113 -4.25 -12.69 -4.73
N GLU A 114 -3.89 -13.38 -5.81
CA GLU A 114 -2.87 -14.43 -5.79
C GLU A 114 -1.49 -13.88 -5.46
N LEU A 115 -1.08 -12.81 -6.15
CA LEU A 115 0.20 -12.16 -5.87
C LEU A 115 0.22 -11.51 -4.48
N GLY A 116 -0.90 -10.90 -4.07
CA GLY A 116 -1.01 -10.31 -2.73
C GLY A 116 -0.92 -11.36 -1.61
N ARG A 117 -1.52 -12.54 -1.79
CA ARG A 117 -1.39 -13.64 -0.81
C ARG A 117 0.07 -14.10 -0.67
N LYS A 118 0.82 -14.20 -1.77
CA LYS A 118 2.27 -14.52 -1.73
C LYS A 118 3.04 -13.44 -0.95
N ALA A 119 2.73 -12.17 -1.19
CA ALA A 119 3.38 -11.05 -0.50
C ALA A 119 3.10 -11.03 1.01
N VAL A 120 1.85 -11.26 1.45
CA VAL A 120 1.52 -11.37 2.88
C VAL A 120 2.18 -12.58 3.52
N LYS A 121 2.21 -13.73 2.84
CA LYS A 121 2.90 -14.91 3.35
C LYS A 121 4.37 -14.59 3.63
N HIS A 122 5.03 -13.90 2.70
CA HIS A 122 6.42 -13.47 2.88
C HIS A 122 6.58 -12.48 4.04
N LEU A 123 5.68 -11.51 4.20
CA LEU A 123 5.68 -10.60 5.36
C LEU A 123 5.56 -11.36 6.69
N LEU A 124 4.68 -12.35 6.76
CA LEU A 124 4.48 -13.17 7.95
C LEU A 124 5.61 -14.18 8.22
N GLU A 125 6.44 -14.49 7.21
CA GLU A 125 7.69 -15.23 7.40
C GLU A 125 8.77 -14.34 8.02
N LEU A 126 8.81 -13.05 7.67
CA LEU A 126 9.72 -12.06 8.25
C LEU A 126 9.29 -11.65 9.67
N GLU A 127 8.02 -11.27 9.83
CA GLU A 127 7.44 -10.78 11.08
C GLU A 127 6.09 -11.48 11.34
N PRO A 128 6.09 -12.64 12.02
CA PRO A 128 4.89 -13.46 12.21
C PRO A 128 3.73 -12.80 12.98
N GLN A 129 4.05 -11.73 13.71
CA GLN A 129 3.15 -10.98 14.59
C GLN A 129 2.78 -9.59 14.03
N ASP A 130 3.17 -9.26 12.79
CA ASP A 130 2.85 -7.96 12.21
C ASP A 130 1.35 -7.83 11.92
N SER A 131 0.65 -7.04 12.74
CA SER A 131 -0.77 -6.72 12.55
C SER A 131 -1.05 -6.03 11.22
N ALA A 132 -0.10 -5.26 10.67
CA ALA A 132 -0.29 -4.54 9.43
C ALA A 132 -0.41 -5.50 8.24
N ALA A 133 0.40 -6.55 8.18
CA ALA A 133 0.29 -7.61 7.16
C ALA A 133 -1.10 -8.25 7.12
N PHE A 134 -1.70 -8.52 8.30
CA PHE A 134 -3.06 -9.06 8.40
C PHE A 134 -4.12 -8.07 7.93
N VAL A 135 -4.00 -6.80 8.32
CA VAL A 135 -4.91 -5.74 7.87
C VAL A 135 -4.83 -5.55 6.35
N LEU A 136 -3.63 -5.62 5.77
CA LEU A 136 -3.45 -5.56 4.31
C LEU A 136 -4.09 -6.75 3.60
N LEU A 137 -3.98 -7.96 4.15
CA LEU A 137 -4.64 -9.16 3.62
C LEU A 137 -6.17 -9.05 3.67
N ALA A 138 -6.71 -8.61 4.81
CA ALA A 138 -8.15 -8.36 4.98
C ALA A 138 -8.65 -7.34 3.95
N ASN A 139 -7.94 -6.23 3.78
CA ASN A 139 -8.27 -5.20 2.79
C ASN A 139 -8.23 -5.73 1.34
N LEU A 140 -7.29 -6.61 1.02
CA LEU A 140 -7.21 -7.25 -0.29
C LEU A 140 -8.42 -8.15 -0.54
N TYR A 141 -8.80 -9.00 0.43
CA TYR A 141 -9.99 -9.86 0.29
C TYR A 141 -11.29 -9.05 0.22
N ALA A 142 -11.40 -7.98 1.00
CA ALA A 142 -12.52 -7.05 0.94
C ALA A 142 -12.64 -6.40 -0.46
N SER A 143 -11.53 -6.09 -1.13
CA SER A 143 -11.53 -5.51 -2.48
C SER A 143 -12.13 -6.43 -3.57
N VAL A 144 -12.19 -7.74 -3.29
CA VAL A 144 -12.75 -8.76 -4.19
C VAL A 144 -14.11 -9.29 -3.68
N GLY A 145 -14.58 -8.83 -2.51
CA GLY A 145 -15.88 -9.21 -1.96
C GLY A 145 -15.93 -10.63 -1.38
N THR A 146 -14.79 -11.18 -0.94
CA THR A 146 -14.71 -12.56 -0.42
C THR A 146 -14.80 -12.60 1.10
N LEU A 147 -16.03 -12.65 1.65
CA LEU A 147 -16.29 -12.71 3.10
C LEU A 147 -15.67 -13.94 3.77
N GLU A 148 -15.74 -15.12 3.13
CA GLU A 148 -15.15 -16.36 3.66
C GLU A 148 -13.62 -16.25 3.86
N SER A 149 -12.96 -15.48 3.01
CA SER A 149 -11.52 -15.24 3.13
C SER A 149 -11.20 -14.28 4.27
N LEU A 150 -12.08 -13.33 4.57
CA LEU A 150 -11.93 -12.38 5.69
C LEU A 150 -12.01 -13.11 7.05
N GLU A 151 -12.94 -14.04 7.18
CA GLU A 151 -13.07 -14.89 8.37
C GLU A 151 -11.79 -15.71 8.62
N LYS A 152 -11.18 -16.27 7.57
CA LYS A 152 -9.91 -16.99 7.67
C LYS A 152 -8.77 -16.09 8.14
N VAL A 153 -8.75 -14.81 7.74
CA VAL A 153 -7.75 -13.85 8.23
C VAL A 153 -7.94 -13.60 9.73
N TRP A 154 -9.16 -13.36 10.17
CA TRP A 154 -9.47 -13.14 11.59
C TRP A 154 -9.18 -14.37 12.44
N GLU A 155 -9.48 -15.56 11.94
CA GLU A 155 -9.12 -16.81 12.63
C GLU A 155 -7.60 -16.94 12.76
N LEU A 156 -6.83 -16.62 11.71
CA LEU A 156 -5.37 -16.65 11.77
C LEU A 156 -4.80 -15.63 12.78
N MET A 157 -5.37 -14.41 12.83
CA MET A 157 -4.99 -13.39 13.80
C MET A 157 -5.24 -13.85 15.23
N ASN A 158 -6.42 -14.42 15.50
CA ASN A 158 -6.78 -14.96 16.81
C ASN A 158 -5.86 -16.10 17.24
N ARG A 159 -5.60 -17.07 16.34
CA ARG A 159 -4.68 -18.19 16.59
C ARG A 159 -3.27 -17.72 16.93
N ARG A 160 -2.80 -16.63 16.29
CA ARG A 160 -1.47 -16.06 16.53
C ARG A 160 -1.41 -15.03 17.65
N ARG A 161 -2.55 -14.69 18.27
CA ARG A 161 -2.70 -13.67 19.31
C ARG A 161 -2.24 -12.27 18.86
N VAL A 162 -2.42 -11.97 17.58
CA VAL A 162 -2.09 -10.66 17.00
C VAL A 162 -3.21 -9.69 17.36
N LYS A 163 -2.89 -8.64 18.12
CA LYS A 163 -3.83 -7.55 18.42
C LYS A 163 -3.73 -6.46 17.36
N ASN A 164 -4.88 -5.97 16.88
CA ASN A 164 -4.92 -4.80 16.00
C ASN A 164 -4.84 -3.52 16.83
N GLU A 165 -3.65 -3.15 17.28
CA GLU A 165 -3.43 -1.97 18.15
C GLU A 165 -3.51 -0.64 17.39
N ARG A 166 -3.51 -0.64 16.05
CA ARG A 166 -3.36 0.58 15.24
C ARG A 166 -4.65 1.16 14.69
N ALA A 167 -5.79 0.53 14.91
CA ALA A 167 -7.08 1.01 14.41
C ALA A 167 -7.96 1.49 15.58
N VAL A 168 -7.55 2.63 16.13
CA VAL A 168 -8.27 3.36 17.16
C VAL A 168 -8.75 4.68 16.55
N SER A 169 -10.05 4.92 16.52
CA SER A 169 -10.60 6.25 16.27
C SER A 169 -11.12 6.84 17.58
N TRP A 170 -11.08 8.16 17.69
CA TRP A 170 -11.66 8.84 18.84
C TRP A 170 -12.40 10.10 18.41
N VAL A 171 -13.44 10.45 19.17
CA VAL A 171 -14.17 11.70 19.05
C VAL A 171 -14.27 12.35 20.42
N GLU A 172 -14.09 13.67 20.48
CA GLU A 172 -14.28 14.43 21.71
C GLU A 172 -15.65 15.10 21.67
N ILE A 173 -16.48 14.79 22.66
CA ILE A 173 -17.81 15.39 22.85
C ILE A 173 -17.84 15.93 24.27
N GLU A 174 -18.08 17.24 24.42
CA GLU A 174 -18.19 17.89 25.73
C GLU A 174 -17.02 17.56 26.68
N SER A 175 -15.78 17.62 26.18
CA SER A 175 -14.55 17.29 26.93
C SER A 175 -14.39 15.82 27.34
N THR A 176 -15.22 14.93 26.79
CA THR A 176 -15.11 13.48 26.98
C THR A 176 -14.58 12.84 25.70
N VAL A 177 -13.48 12.09 25.81
CA VAL A 177 -12.89 11.35 24.69
C VAL A 177 -13.57 9.98 24.58
N HIS A 178 -14.26 9.77 23.47
CA HIS A 178 -14.92 8.53 23.11
C HIS A 178 -14.04 7.75 22.13
N THR A 179 -13.54 6.60 22.56
CA THR A 179 -12.59 5.78 21.78
C THR A 179 -13.27 4.55 21.20
N PHE A 180 -13.01 4.27 19.93
CA PHE A 180 -13.53 3.12 19.19
C PHE A 180 -12.37 2.31 18.65
N THR A 181 -12.39 1.00 18.89
CA THR A 181 -11.36 0.08 18.40
C THR A 181 -11.98 -0.99 17.51
N VAL A 182 -11.26 -1.42 16.47
CA VAL A 182 -11.72 -2.49 15.55
C VAL A 182 -12.02 -3.82 16.26
N SER A 183 -11.51 -4.06 17.47
CA SER A 183 -11.85 -5.21 18.31
C SER A 183 -13.22 -5.13 19.02
N GLY A 184 -14.08 -4.16 18.67
CA GLY A 184 -15.49 -4.08 19.06
C GLY A 184 -15.77 -3.62 20.49
N HIS A 185 -15.00 -4.07 21.48
CA HIS A 185 -15.50 -4.11 22.87
C HIS A 185 -15.02 -3.01 23.82
N SER A 186 -14.72 -1.80 23.33
CA SER A 186 -14.07 -0.75 24.14
C SER A 186 -14.91 0.47 24.46
N HIS A 187 -16.13 0.61 23.90
CA HIS A 187 -16.97 1.79 24.13
C HIS A 187 -18.13 1.50 25.10
N PHE A 188 -18.24 2.27 26.18
CA PHE A 188 -19.26 2.06 27.23
C PHE A 188 -20.71 2.20 26.75
N LEU A 189 -20.94 2.93 25.64
CA LEU A 189 -22.25 3.07 24.99
C LEU A 189 -22.40 2.22 23.70
N GLU A 190 -21.57 1.21 23.48
CA GLU A 190 -21.56 0.39 22.25
C GLU A 190 -22.97 -0.05 21.83
N LYS A 191 -23.78 -0.55 22.78
CA LYS A 191 -25.15 -1.01 22.52
C LYS A 191 -26.08 0.09 22.03
N GLU A 192 -26.02 1.28 22.64
CA GLU A 192 -26.89 2.41 22.29
C GLU A 192 -26.51 2.98 20.93
N ILE A 193 -25.22 3.10 20.65
CA ILE A 193 -24.71 3.55 19.35
C ILE A 193 -25.15 2.58 18.25
N PHE A 194 -25.06 1.26 18.48
CA PHE A 194 -25.47 0.27 17.50
C PHE A 194 -26.98 0.29 17.23
N LEU A 195 -27.81 0.54 18.26
CA LEU A 195 -29.26 0.71 18.09
C LEU A 195 -29.60 1.94 17.25
N VAL A 196 -28.93 3.06 17.50
CA VAL A 196 -29.12 4.28 16.69
C VAL A 196 -28.67 4.04 15.24
N PHE A 197 -27.53 3.37 15.06
CA PHE A 197 -27.04 3.01 13.72
C PHE A 197 -28.04 2.14 12.96
N GLN A 198 -28.56 1.06 13.56
CA GLN A 198 -29.58 0.20 12.93
C GLN A 198 -30.83 0.98 12.53
N ARG A 199 -31.29 1.89 13.39
CA ARG A 199 -32.45 2.75 13.09
C ARG A 199 -32.19 3.65 11.89
N LEU A 200 -31.02 4.29 11.83
CA LEU A 200 -30.64 5.16 10.72
C LEU A 200 -30.43 4.37 9.41
N SER A 201 -29.80 3.20 9.47
CA SER A 201 -29.63 2.32 8.30
C SER A 201 -30.97 1.89 7.72
N GLY A 202 -31.93 1.49 8.57
CA GLY A 202 -33.28 1.14 8.11
C GLY A 202 -33.98 2.32 7.43
N GLN A 203 -33.85 3.54 7.98
CA GLN A 203 -34.42 4.75 7.36
C GLN A 203 -33.79 5.07 6.00
N ILE A 204 -32.48 4.86 5.84
CA ILE A 204 -31.78 5.09 4.58
C ILE A 204 -32.20 4.05 3.53
N GLU A 205 -32.35 2.78 3.92
CA GLU A 205 -32.86 1.71 3.03
C GLU A 205 -34.31 2.00 2.61
N ASP A 206 -35.17 2.40 3.54
CA ASP A 206 -36.56 2.79 3.26
C ASP A 206 -36.64 4.02 2.35
N GLU A 207 -35.76 5.01 2.47
CA GLU A 207 -35.74 6.18 1.58
C GLU A 207 -35.20 5.87 0.17
N LEU A 208 -34.21 4.98 0.06
CA LEU A 208 -33.61 4.58 -1.22
C LEU A 208 -34.50 3.61 -2.01
N PHE A 209 -35.19 2.71 -1.33
CA PHE A 209 -36.04 1.68 -1.95
C PHE A 209 -37.54 2.00 -1.89
N GLY A 210 -38.01 2.83 -0.95
CA GLY A 210 -39.41 3.25 -0.85
C GLY A 210 -39.86 4.21 -1.95
N LYS A 211 -38.95 4.91 -2.64
CA LYS A 211 -39.28 5.76 -3.80
C LYS A 211 -39.58 4.99 -5.10
N TRP A 212 -39.37 3.67 -5.12
CA TRP A 212 -39.69 2.80 -6.27
C TRP A 212 -41.03 2.07 -6.13
N GLN A 213 -41.76 2.30 -5.04
CA GLN A 213 -43.09 1.74 -4.78
C GLN A 213 -44.13 2.86 -4.61
N THR A 214 -44.36 3.64 -5.66
CA THR A 214 -45.64 4.32 -5.85
C THR A 214 -46.14 3.98 -7.26
N PRO A 215 -47.39 3.50 -7.41
CA PRO A 215 -47.92 3.00 -8.68
C PRO A 215 -48.03 4.07 -9.76
#